data_AF-A0A9W6MZN0-F1
#
_entry.id   AF-A0A9W6MZN0-F1
#
_cell.length_a   1.000
_cell.length_b   1.000
_cell.length_c   1.000
_cell.angle_alpha   90.00
_cell.angle_beta   90.00
_cell.angle_gamma   90.00
#
_symmetry.space_group_name_H-M   'P 1'
#
loop_
_entity.id
_entity.type
_entity.pdbx_description
1 polymer ?
#
loop_
_entity_poly.entity_id
_entity_poly.type
_entity_poly.pdbx_seq_one_letter_code
_entity_poly.pdbx_strand_id
1 'polypeptide(L)'
;MRASLRRAERARTLRGLGLALPLILFTFVFFLLPIAGMLVKSVQNGPMPDILPQTSALLQPWRATEPRTLPDEAVFAAFAEELRTAARNRTLPELASRLNFENAGYRSLLMATARRLPETPAGSWRDTLVGLNPQWGEVAIWAALGRASPRLTEGYLLAALDHRRDDNDNVQPIDPSRAVYVAALTRTLEISAIVTFLCLVLAYPLAYRLATLPESTANLLMILVLLPFWTSLLVRTASWLVILQREGPLNEALQWLGVIGQPLDLVFNRPGVLIAMTHVLLPFMVLPIYSVMKGIPPNYMRAATSLGAPFFTAFRRVYLPLSLPGVTAGCLLVFILSIGYYITPLLIGGPNDQMVSALIAFLTLQTLNWGLAAALGAVLLVITVALYLVYTRVVGTDGMKLG
;
A
#
# COMPACT_ATOMS: atom_id res chain seq x y z
N MET A 1 -24.68 -45.16 -20.06
CA MET A 1 -23.20 -45.07 -19.90
C MET A 1 -22.68 -43.63 -19.75
N ARG A 2 -22.98 -42.68 -20.66
CA ARG A 2 -22.54 -41.26 -20.50
C ARG A 2 -23.09 -40.54 -19.25
N ALA A 3 -24.33 -40.83 -18.85
CA ALA A 3 -24.95 -40.22 -17.67
C ALA A 3 -24.39 -40.73 -16.33
N SER A 4 -23.97 -42.00 -16.26
CA SER A 4 -23.35 -42.59 -15.06
C SER A 4 -21.90 -42.11 -14.89
N LEU A 5 -21.15 -41.97 -15.99
CA LEU A 5 -19.81 -41.38 -15.99
C LEU A 5 -19.81 -39.92 -15.48
N ARG A 6 -20.75 -39.08 -15.96
CA ARG A 6 -20.89 -37.69 -15.48
C ARG A 6 -21.24 -37.58 -13.98
N ARG A 7 -22.01 -38.53 -13.42
CA ARG A 7 -22.30 -38.56 -11.97
C ARG A 7 -21.09 -38.97 -11.14
N ALA A 8 -20.34 -39.98 -11.61
CA ALA A 8 -19.12 -40.42 -10.95
C ALA A 8 -18.03 -39.32 -10.98
N GLU A 9 -17.89 -38.61 -12.10
CA GLU A 9 -17.02 -37.44 -12.22
C GLU A 9 -17.44 -36.35 -11.23
N ARG A 10 -18.72 -35.92 -11.23
CA ARG A 10 -19.23 -34.91 -10.30
C ARG A 10 -19.01 -35.28 -8.83
N ALA A 11 -19.24 -36.53 -8.44
CA ALA A 11 -19.00 -36.99 -7.07
C ALA A 11 -17.51 -36.92 -6.70
N ARG A 12 -16.62 -37.20 -7.65
CA ARG A 12 -15.16 -37.07 -7.46
C ARG A 12 -14.72 -35.60 -7.39
N THR A 13 -15.28 -34.72 -8.22
CA THR A 13 -15.03 -33.27 -8.15
C THR A 13 -15.55 -32.68 -6.84
N LEU A 14 -16.75 -33.07 -6.40
CA LEU A 14 -17.34 -32.61 -5.15
C LEU A 14 -16.57 -33.10 -3.92
N ARG A 15 -16.06 -34.35 -3.93
CA ARG A 15 -15.15 -34.83 -2.87
C ARG A 15 -13.82 -34.09 -2.87
N GLY A 16 -13.24 -33.83 -4.05
CA GLY A 16 -12.02 -33.01 -4.17
C GLY A 16 -12.21 -31.58 -3.68
N LEU A 17 -13.33 -30.95 -4.06
CA LEU A 17 -13.73 -29.63 -3.55
C LEU A 17 -14.00 -29.65 -2.04
N GLY A 18 -14.61 -30.72 -1.51
CA GLY A 18 -14.83 -30.89 -0.08
C GLY A 18 -13.53 -30.94 0.73
N LEU A 19 -12.46 -31.53 0.19
CA LEU A 19 -11.14 -31.54 0.82
C LEU A 19 -10.44 -30.17 0.76
N ALA A 20 -10.66 -29.39 -0.30
CA ALA A 20 -10.12 -28.04 -0.42
C ALA A 20 -10.95 -26.97 0.31
N LEU A 21 -12.22 -27.26 0.63
CA LEU A 21 -13.17 -26.31 1.22
C LEU A 21 -12.66 -25.65 2.51
N PRO A 22 -12.04 -26.37 3.48
CA PRO A 22 -11.52 -25.73 4.69
C PRO A 22 -10.43 -24.70 4.39
N LEU A 23 -9.54 -24.97 3.42
CA LEU A 23 -8.46 -24.07 3.02
C LEU A 23 -9.00 -22.84 2.27
N ILE A 24 -9.98 -23.05 1.38
CA ILE A 24 -10.66 -21.96 0.66
C ILE A 24 -11.40 -21.07 1.67
N LEU A 25 -12.14 -21.67 2.60
CA LEU A 25 -12.88 -20.93 3.63
C LEU A 25 -11.93 -20.17 4.56
N PHE A 26 -10.82 -20.79 4.97
CA PHE A 26 -9.77 -20.11 5.74
C PHE A 26 -9.21 -18.89 4.99
N THR A 27 -8.86 -19.07 3.71
CA THR A 27 -8.35 -17.98 2.86
C THR A 27 -9.37 -16.87 2.71
N PHE A 28 -10.64 -17.22 2.49
CA PHE A 28 -11.72 -16.24 2.34
C PHE A 28 -11.95 -15.45 3.62
N VAL A 29 -12.08 -16.14 4.76
CA VAL A 29 -12.42 -15.53 6.06
C VAL A 29 -11.26 -14.69 6.61
N PHE A 30 -10.02 -15.16 6.50
CA PHE A 30 -8.88 -14.50 7.15
C PHE A 30 -8.10 -13.55 6.24
N PHE A 31 -8.24 -13.65 4.92
CA PHE A 31 -7.53 -12.76 3.98
C PHE A 31 -8.50 -11.93 3.15
N LEU A 32 -9.40 -12.56 2.38
CA LEU A 32 -10.24 -11.82 1.44
C LEU A 32 -11.27 -10.93 2.15
N LEU A 33 -11.89 -11.39 3.23
CA LEU A 33 -12.90 -10.65 3.95
C LEU A 33 -12.34 -9.42 4.69
N PRO A 34 -11.19 -9.48 5.40
CA PRO A 34 -10.53 -8.29 5.95
C PRO A 34 -10.08 -7.31 4.87
N ILE A 35 -9.55 -7.79 3.74
CA ILE A 35 -9.18 -6.94 2.60
C ILE A 35 -10.42 -6.24 2.05
N ALA A 36 -11.52 -6.97 1.81
CA ALA A 36 -12.77 -6.39 1.36
C ALA A 36 -13.32 -5.37 2.36
N GLY A 37 -13.26 -5.66 3.67
CA GLY A 37 -13.63 -4.72 4.72
C GLY A 37 -12.79 -3.44 4.69
N MET A 38 -11.48 -3.56 4.47
CA MET A 38 -10.61 -2.39 4.28
C MET A 38 -10.95 -1.62 3.01
N LEU A 39 -11.17 -2.29 1.88
CA LEU A 39 -11.60 -1.63 0.64
C LEU A 39 -12.92 -0.88 0.83
N VAL A 40 -13.87 -1.45 1.56
CA VAL A 40 -15.12 -0.76 1.90
C VAL A 40 -14.86 0.48 2.77
N LYS A 41 -13.93 0.41 3.75
CA LYS A 41 -13.53 1.58 4.54
C LYS A 41 -12.93 2.73 3.70
N SER A 42 -12.37 2.45 2.53
CA SER A 42 -11.83 3.50 1.64
C SER A 42 -12.92 4.43 1.08
N VAL A 43 -14.18 3.96 1.06
CA VAL A 43 -15.32 4.72 0.53
C VAL A 43 -16.42 4.95 1.57
N GLN A 44 -16.34 4.35 2.76
CA GLN A 44 -17.27 4.65 3.84
C GLN A 44 -16.93 5.98 4.48
N ASN A 45 -17.89 6.90 4.48
CA ASN A 45 -17.77 8.16 5.18
C ASN A 45 -17.91 7.93 6.69
N GLY A 46 -17.31 8.82 7.48
CA GLY A 46 -17.20 8.68 8.94
C GLY A 46 -18.55 8.76 9.69
N PRO A 47 -18.54 8.98 11.01
CA PRO A 47 -19.71 8.77 11.87
C PRO A 47 -20.79 9.85 11.76
N MET A 48 -20.70 10.80 10.82
CA MET A 48 -21.63 11.94 10.73
C MET A 48 -23.09 11.53 10.53
N PRO A 49 -23.47 10.68 9.56
CA PRO A 49 -24.85 10.21 9.43
C PRO A 49 -25.35 9.38 10.64
N ASP A 50 -24.45 8.86 11.48
CA ASP A 50 -24.81 8.10 12.68
C ASP A 50 -24.93 9.01 13.92
N ILE A 51 -24.13 10.08 13.99
CA ILE A 51 -24.10 11.04 15.11
C ILE A 51 -25.10 12.18 14.91
N LEU A 52 -25.24 12.69 13.69
CA LEU A 52 -26.11 13.81 13.30
C LEU A 52 -27.08 13.38 12.17
N PRO A 53 -27.97 12.41 12.40
CA PRO A 53 -28.82 11.83 11.34
C PRO A 53 -29.79 12.85 10.70
N GLN A 54 -30.44 13.71 11.48
CA GLN A 54 -31.39 14.70 10.98
C GLN A 54 -30.67 15.81 10.21
N THR A 55 -29.56 16.31 10.76
CA THR A 55 -28.73 17.30 10.08
C THR A 55 -28.23 16.76 8.74
N SER A 56 -27.76 15.51 8.72
CA SER A 56 -27.27 14.87 7.50
C SER A 56 -28.38 14.69 6.47
N ALA A 57 -29.60 14.33 6.89
CA ALA A 57 -30.74 14.18 6.01
C ALA A 57 -31.19 15.51 5.38
N LEU A 58 -31.12 16.62 6.13
CA LEU A 58 -31.48 17.95 5.63
C LEU A 58 -30.38 18.60 4.77
N LEU A 59 -29.10 18.31 5.04
CA LEU A 59 -27.97 18.85 4.27
C LEU A 59 -27.81 18.19 2.90
N GLN A 60 -28.23 16.93 2.73
CA GLN A 60 -28.15 16.24 1.43
C GLN A 60 -28.93 16.94 0.30
N PRO A 61 -30.24 17.26 0.44
CA PRO A 61 -30.97 17.98 -0.59
C PRO A 61 -30.49 19.43 -0.73
N TRP A 62 -30.09 20.09 0.37
CA TRP A 62 -29.52 21.44 0.33
C TRP A 62 -28.22 21.49 -0.48
N ARG A 63 -27.36 20.46 -0.44
CA ARG A 63 -26.11 20.42 -1.22
C ARG A 63 -26.34 20.50 -2.73
N ALA A 64 -27.50 20.03 -3.20
CA ALA A 64 -27.87 20.00 -4.62
C ALA A 64 -28.42 21.34 -5.15
N THR A 65 -28.63 22.35 -4.29
CA THR A 65 -29.11 23.66 -4.74
C THR A 65 -27.96 24.54 -5.24
N GLU A 66 -28.15 25.17 -6.39
CA GLU A 66 -27.23 26.15 -6.98
C GLU A 66 -27.97 27.47 -7.26
N PRO A 67 -27.43 28.65 -6.86
CA PRO A 67 -26.19 28.85 -6.09
C PRO A 67 -26.35 28.46 -4.61
N ARG A 68 -25.28 27.96 -4.00
CA ARG A 68 -25.28 27.58 -2.58
C ARG A 68 -25.34 28.81 -1.67
N THR A 69 -26.48 28.99 -1.02
CA THR A 69 -26.67 29.96 0.07
C THR A 69 -26.63 29.27 1.43
N LEU A 70 -26.66 30.06 2.51
CA LEU A 70 -26.80 29.49 3.86
C LEU A 70 -28.03 28.57 3.96
N PRO A 71 -27.93 27.45 4.69
CA PRO A 71 -29.01 26.50 4.81
C PRO A 71 -30.20 27.05 5.60
N ASP A 72 -31.36 26.43 5.44
CA ASP A 72 -32.57 26.84 6.13
C ASP A 72 -32.45 26.71 7.65
N GLU A 73 -33.26 27.48 8.37
CA GLU A 73 -33.28 27.49 9.84
C GLU A 73 -33.48 26.10 10.45
N ALA A 74 -34.22 25.22 9.77
CA ALA A 74 -34.42 23.83 10.17
C ALA A 74 -33.09 23.05 10.28
N VAL A 75 -32.11 23.35 9.41
CA VAL A 75 -30.78 22.72 9.44
C VAL A 75 -29.98 23.20 10.65
N PHE A 76 -30.02 24.49 10.94
CA PHE A 76 -29.36 25.08 12.12
C PHE A 76 -29.94 24.51 13.42
N ALA A 77 -31.27 24.38 13.49
CA ALA A 77 -31.98 23.80 14.63
C ALA A 77 -31.62 22.33 14.86
N ALA A 78 -31.70 21.50 13.80
CA ALA A 78 -31.33 20.09 13.86
C ALA A 78 -29.86 19.92 14.28
N PHE A 79 -28.97 20.72 13.68
CA PHE A 79 -27.54 20.69 14.01
C PHE A 79 -27.27 21.02 15.48
N ALA A 80 -27.89 22.07 16.02
CA ALA A 80 -27.70 22.46 17.41
C ALA A 80 -28.16 21.36 18.39
N GLU A 81 -29.35 20.79 18.18
CA GLU A 81 -29.91 19.77 19.05
C GLU A 81 -29.09 18.47 19.02
N GLU A 82 -28.70 18.04 17.82
CA GLU A 82 -27.90 16.83 17.65
C GLU A 82 -26.45 17.02 18.13
N LEU A 83 -25.87 18.22 17.97
CA LEU A 83 -24.55 18.54 18.50
C LEU A 83 -24.53 18.47 20.04
N ARG A 84 -25.60 18.93 20.70
CA ARG A 84 -25.77 18.79 22.15
C ARG A 84 -25.86 17.32 22.56
N THR A 85 -26.68 16.55 21.84
CA THR A 85 -26.85 15.11 22.07
C THR A 85 -25.52 14.35 21.89
N ALA A 86 -24.77 14.67 20.83
CA ALA A 86 -23.46 14.09 20.56
C ALA A 86 -22.42 14.43 21.65
N ALA A 87 -22.48 15.64 22.22
CA ALA A 87 -21.64 16.03 23.34
C ALA A 87 -21.99 15.24 24.61
N ARG A 88 -23.29 15.07 24.91
CA ARG A 88 -23.77 14.26 26.06
C ARG A 88 -23.39 12.78 25.91
N ASN A 89 -23.52 12.23 24.71
CA ASN A 89 -23.19 10.83 24.39
C ASN A 89 -21.68 10.57 24.20
N ARG A 90 -20.82 11.59 24.33
CA ARG A 90 -19.36 11.51 24.13
C ARG A 90 -18.93 11.06 22.73
N THR A 91 -19.79 11.20 21.72
CA THR A 91 -19.50 10.86 20.32
C THR A 91 -18.97 12.04 19.52
N LEU A 92 -19.16 13.28 20.01
CA LEU A 92 -18.67 14.50 19.35
C LEU A 92 -17.15 14.51 19.04
N PRO A 93 -16.24 13.99 19.90
CA PRO A 93 -14.81 13.93 19.58
C PRO A 93 -14.47 13.16 18.33
N GLU A 94 -15.23 12.12 18.02
CA GLU A 94 -15.04 11.28 16.84
C GLU A 94 -15.41 12.05 15.57
N LEU A 95 -16.60 12.66 15.55
CA LEU A 95 -17.07 13.52 14.47
C LEU A 95 -16.11 14.70 14.23
N ALA A 96 -15.71 15.37 15.30
CA ALA A 96 -14.83 16.52 15.25
C ALA A 96 -13.44 16.17 14.70
N SER A 97 -12.88 15.01 15.08
CA SER A 97 -11.63 14.51 14.49
C SER A 97 -11.79 14.21 13.00
N ARG A 98 -12.91 13.59 12.59
CA ARG A 98 -13.17 13.27 11.18
C ARG A 98 -13.22 14.51 10.30
N LEU A 99 -13.95 15.53 10.73
CA LEU A 99 -14.09 16.79 9.99
C LEU A 99 -12.79 17.60 9.98
N ASN A 100 -11.96 17.47 11.02
CA ASN A 100 -10.67 18.15 11.08
C ASN A 100 -9.64 17.63 10.06
N PHE A 101 -9.83 16.40 9.54
CA PHE A 101 -9.01 15.91 8.42
C PHE A 101 -9.31 16.62 7.11
N GLU A 102 -10.52 17.18 6.93
CA GLU A 102 -10.88 17.94 5.72
C GLU A 102 -10.44 19.39 5.82
N ASN A 103 -10.58 19.99 7.01
CA ASN A 103 -10.09 21.34 7.26
C ASN A 103 -9.60 21.51 8.70
N ALA A 104 -8.41 22.07 8.84
CA ALA A 104 -7.81 22.34 10.14
C ALA A 104 -8.67 23.38 10.90
N GLY A 105 -8.98 23.09 12.16
CA GLY A 105 -9.74 24.00 13.03
C GLY A 105 -11.21 23.63 13.21
N TYR A 106 -11.78 22.76 12.36
CA TYR A 106 -13.16 22.28 12.52
C TYR A 106 -13.37 21.54 13.85
N ARG A 107 -12.35 20.83 14.35
CA ARG A 107 -12.43 20.20 15.67
C ARG A 107 -12.66 21.25 16.76
N SER A 108 -11.86 22.32 16.76
CA SER A 108 -11.94 23.39 17.75
C SER A 108 -13.28 24.13 17.64
N LEU A 109 -13.74 24.41 16.42
CA LEU A 109 -15.03 25.04 16.15
C LEU A 109 -16.19 24.24 16.76
N LEU A 110 -16.28 22.95 16.45
CA LEU A 110 -17.34 22.06 16.96
C LEU A 110 -17.29 21.94 18.48
N MET A 111 -16.10 21.72 19.05
CA MET A 111 -15.89 21.56 20.48
C MET A 111 -16.19 22.84 21.28
N ALA A 112 -15.84 24.01 20.74
CA ALA A 112 -16.16 25.29 21.36
C ALA A 112 -17.66 25.58 21.29
N THR A 113 -18.28 25.31 20.13
CA THR A 113 -19.72 25.52 19.91
C THR A 113 -20.54 24.66 20.85
N ALA A 114 -20.27 23.35 20.92
CA ALA A 114 -21.00 22.43 21.79
C ALA A 114 -20.91 22.78 23.29
N ARG A 115 -19.78 23.33 23.74
CA ARG A 115 -19.59 23.75 25.14
C ARG A 115 -20.36 25.01 25.51
N ARG A 116 -20.64 25.89 24.54
CA ARG A 116 -21.28 27.20 24.76
C ARG A 116 -22.73 27.23 24.26
N LEU A 117 -23.24 26.11 23.76
CA LEU A 117 -24.56 26.03 23.17
C LEU A 117 -25.64 26.15 24.26
N PRO A 118 -26.56 27.12 24.18
CA PRO A 118 -27.64 27.25 25.14
C PRO A 118 -28.68 26.12 24.97
N GLU A 119 -29.49 25.86 26.00
CA GLU A 119 -30.59 24.87 25.93
C GLU A 119 -31.71 25.34 24.97
N THR A 120 -32.02 26.63 24.97
CA THR A 120 -32.97 27.27 24.05
C THR A 120 -32.32 28.45 23.31
N PRO A 121 -32.67 28.69 22.04
CA PRO A 121 -32.15 29.84 21.31
C PRO A 121 -32.81 31.12 21.84
N ALA A 122 -32.05 32.22 21.90
CA ALA A 122 -32.59 33.53 22.26
C ALA A 122 -33.37 34.21 21.09
N GLY A 123 -33.53 33.50 19.97
CA GLY A 123 -34.09 33.95 18.70
C GLY A 123 -34.06 32.80 17.69
N SER A 124 -33.43 33.00 16.54
CA SER A 124 -33.12 31.90 15.60
C SER A 124 -31.87 31.13 16.04
N TRP A 125 -31.82 29.84 15.74
CA TRP A 125 -30.63 29.01 15.86
C TRP A 125 -29.52 29.48 14.94
N ARG A 126 -29.85 30.04 13.76
CA ARG A 126 -28.87 30.70 12.90
C ARG A 126 -28.15 31.83 13.64
N ASP A 127 -28.88 32.80 14.19
CA ASP A 127 -28.29 33.95 14.87
C ASP A 127 -27.52 33.52 16.13
N THR A 128 -28.02 32.50 16.82
CA THR A 128 -27.35 31.92 18.00
C THR A 128 -26.00 31.31 17.62
N LEU A 129 -25.93 30.47 16.59
CA LEU A 129 -24.69 29.81 16.16
C LEU A 129 -23.69 30.82 15.58
N VAL A 130 -24.14 31.76 14.75
CA VAL A 130 -23.30 32.84 14.22
C VAL A 130 -22.79 33.76 15.34
N GLY A 131 -23.62 34.03 16.35
CA GLY A 131 -23.23 34.80 17.54
C GLY A 131 -22.20 34.10 18.42
N LEU A 132 -22.19 32.75 18.45
CA LEU A 132 -21.16 31.97 19.15
C LEU A 132 -19.82 31.97 18.39
N ASN A 133 -19.86 31.84 17.06
CA ASN A 133 -18.70 31.96 16.20
C ASN A 133 -19.12 32.43 14.78
N PRO A 134 -18.55 33.55 14.27
CA PRO A 134 -18.88 34.08 12.93
C PRO A 134 -18.70 33.08 11.79
N GLN A 135 -17.80 32.11 11.95
CA GLN A 135 -17.54 31.05 10.97
C GLN A 135 -18.81 30.27 10.58
N TRP A 136 -19.79 30.12 11.47
CA TRP A 136 -21.06 29.46 11.15
C TRP A 136 -21.92 30.21 10.12
N GLY A 137 -21.60 31.48 9.84
CA GLY A 137 -22.19 32.29 8.77
C GLY A 137 -21.54 32.07 7.40
N GLU A 138 -20.50 31.24 7.30
CA GLU A 138 -19.83 30.91 6.05
C GLU A 138 -20.45 29.66 5.40
N VAL A 139 -20.82 29.77 4.12
CA VAL A 139 -21.36 28.64 3.32
C VAL A 139 -20.37 27.47 3.26
N ALA A 140 -19.06 27.75 3.29
CA ALA A 140 -18.01 26.74 3.21
C ALA A 140 -18.09 25.67 4.32
N ILE A 141 -18.51 26.05 5.54
CA ILE A 141 -18.62 25.12 6.66
C ILE A 141 -19.80 24.17 6.47
N TRP A 142 -20.94 24.71 6.08
CA TRP A 142 -22.12 23.93 5.76
C TRP A 142 -21.88 23.02 4.54
N ALA A 143 -21.14 23.49 3.54
CA ALA A 143 -20.71 22.69 2.41
C ALA A 143 -19.81 21.51 2.86
N ALA A 144 -18.89 21.75 3.80
CA ALA A 144 -18.07 20.69 4.38
C ALA A 144 -18.90 19.65 5.17
N LEU A 145 -19.83 20.10 6.02
CA LEU A 145 -20.76 19.20 6.71
C LEU A 145 -21.63 18.41 5.72
N GLY A 146 -22.07 19.05 4.63
CA GLY A 146 -22.80 18.41 3.54
C GLY A 146 -21.97 17.38 2.76
N ARG A 147 -20.65 17.54 2.66
CA ARG A 147 -19.73 16.52 2.11
C ARG A 147 -19.54 15.34 3.06
N ALA A 148 -19.60 15.58 4.37
CA ALA A 148 -19.52 14.54 5.39
C ALA A 148 -20.84 13.79 5.63
N SER A 149 -21.98 14.32 5.15
CA SER A 149 -23.33 13.78 5.39
C SER A 149 -23.65 12.44 4.70
N PRO A 150 -23.23 12.16 3.45
CA PRO A 150 -23.50 10.87 2.81
C PRO A 150 -22.70 9.74 3.47
N ARG A 151 -23.28 8.53 3.53
CA ARG A 151 -22.60 7.33 4.06
C ARG A 151 -21.41 6.87 3.20
N LEU A 152 -21.40 7.21 1.92
CA LEU A 152 -20.32 6.91 1.00
C LEU A 152 -19.61 8.20 0.60
N THR A 153 -18.29 8.16 0.54
CA THR A 153 -17.43 9.28 0.15
C THR A 153 -16.36 8.80 -0.83
N GLU A 154 -16.07 9.63 -1.82
CA GLU A 154 -14.89 9.50 -2.67
C GLU A 154 -13.71 10.33 -2.15
N GLY A 155 -13.92 11.13 -1.10
CA GLY A 155 -12.94 12.11 -0.61
C GLY A 155 -11.61 11.49 -0.20
N TYR A 156 -11.63 10.28 0.39
CA TYR A 156 -10.38 9.58 0.73
C TYR A 156 -9.62 9.09 -0.51
N LEU A 157 -10.33 8.65 -1.56
CA LEU A 157 -9.71 8.23 -2.81
C LEU A 157 -9.10 9.43 -3.57
N LEU A 158 -9.82 10.56 -3.59
CA LEU A 158 -9.28 11.81 -4.13
C LEU A 158 -8.05 12.27 -3.33
N ALA A 159 -8.12 12.25 -2.00
CA ALA A 159 -7.00 12.62 -1.13
C ALA A 159 -5.79 11.70 -1.33
N ALA A 160 -5.99 10.40 -1.52
CA ALA A 160 -4.93 9.44 -1.84
C ALA A 160 -4.21 9.75 -3.17
N LEU A 161 -4.86 10.51 -4.06
CA LEU A 161 -4.31 11.00 -5.33
C LEU A 161 -3.92 12.49 -5.26
N ASP A 162 -3.77 13.06 -4.06
CA ASP A 162 -3.48 14.49 -3.83
C ASP A 162 -4.51 15.46 -4.46
N HIS A 163 -5.78 15.05 -4.51
CA HIS A 163 -6.91 15.88 -4.94
C HIS A 163 -7.91 16.11 -3.80
N ARG A 164 -8.65 17.23 -3.87
CA ARG A 164 -9.75 17.57 -2.94
C ARG A 164 -10.92 18.13 -3.72
N ARG A 165 -12.12 18.09 -3.12
CA ARG A 165 -13.26 18.88 -3.63
C ARG A 165 -13.27 20.28 -3.03
N ASP A 166 -13.58 21.28 -3.84
CA ASP A 166 -13.79 22.66 -3.41
C ASP A 166 -15.22 22.86 -2.86
N ASP A 167 -15.56 24.10 -2.51
CA ASP A 167 -16.87 24.46 -1.96
C ASP A 167 -18.01 24.42 -2.99
N ASN A 168 -17.65 24.39 -4.28
CA ASN A 168 -18.56 24.21 -5.41
C ASN A 168 -18.62 22.75 -5.90
N ASP A 169 -18.02 21.82 -5.14
CA ASP A 169 -17.98 20.40 -5.45
C ASP A 169 -17.12 20.02 -6.68
N ASN A 170 -16.28 20.94 -7.16
CA ASN A 170 -15.32 20.66 -8.22
C ASN A 170 -14.08 19.98 -7.64
N VAL A 171 -13.50 19.05 -8.39
CA VAL A 171 -12.23 18.39 -8.03
C VAL A 171 -11.07 19.32 -8.38
N GLN A 172 -10.27 19.67 -7.38
CA GLN A 172 -9.07 20.48 -7.54
C GLN A 172 -7.84 19.76 -6.95
N PRO A 173 -6.66 19.91 -7.56
CA PRO A 173 -5.42 19.41 -6.98
C PRO A 173 -5.10 20.13 -5.67
N ILE A 174 -4.50 19.41 -4.73
CA ILE A 174 -3.96 20.00 -3.50
C ILE A 174 -2.69 20.77 -3.84
N ASP A 175 -2.40 21.83 -3.08
CA ASP A 175 -1.18 22.61 -3.21
C ASP A 175 0.08 21.70 -3.26
N PRO A 176 1.01 21.92 -4.21
CA PRO A 176 2.19 21.07 -4.37
C PRO A 176 3.05 20.91 -3.12
N SER A 177 3.07 21.90 -2.21
CA SER A 177 3.81 21.81 -0.95
C SER A 177 3.19 20.83 0.05
N ARG A 178 1.92 20.45 -0.14
CA ARG A 178 1.16 19.51 0.70
C ARG A 178 0.86 18.18 0.00
N ALA A 179 1.05 18.10 -1.32
CA ALA A 179 0.88 16.90 -2.11
C ALA A 179 2.02 15.90 -1.79
N VAL A 180 1.71 14.86 -1.01
CA VAL A 180 2.69 13.90 -0.51
C VAL A 180 2.40 12.47 -0.95
N TYR A 181 1.14 12.15 -1.29
CA TYR A 181 0.72 10.77 -1.50
C TYR A 181 1.11 10.24 -2.89
N VAL A 182 0.92 11.04 -3.94
CA VAL A 182 1.33 10.69 -5.31
C VAL A 182 2.86 10.64 -5.42
N ALA A 183 3.55 11.56 -4.75
CA ALA A 183 5.01 11.54 -4.66
C ALA A 183 5.52 10.26 -3.97
N ALA A 184 4.88 9.85 -2.86
CA ALA A 184 5.20 8.60 -2.20
C ALA A 184 4.88 7.38 -3.06
N LEU A 185 3.75 7.36 -3.80
CA LEU A 185 3.39 6.27 -4.73
C LEU A 185 4.44 6.11 -5.82
N THR A 186 4.82 7.22 -6.46
CA THR A 186 5.84 7.24 -7.51
C THR A 186 7.18 6.73 -6.99
N ARG A 187 7.58 7.20 -5.81
CA ARG A 187 8.81 6.76 -5.14
C ARG A 187 8.77 5.28 -4.76
N THR A 188 7.64 4.79 -4.27
CA THR A 188 7.45 3.36 -3.99
C THR A 188 7.70 2.53 -5.25
N LEU A 189 7.10 2.91 -6.38
CA LEU A 189 7.30 2.21 -7.65
C LEU A 189 8.76 2.30 -8.13
N GLU A 190 9.39 3.46 -8.02
CA GLU A 190 10.80 3.68 -8.39
C GLU A 190 11.74 2.79 -7.55
N ILE A 191 11.67 2.88 -6.23
CA ILE A 191 12.50 2.08 -5.31
C ILE A 191 12.26 0.59 -5.54
N SER A 192 11.01 0.16 -5.66
CA SER A 192 10.64 -1.23 -5.94
C SER A 192 11.24 -1.74 -7.24
N ALA A 193 11.19 -0.94 -8.32
CA ALA A 193 11.77 -1.30 -9.60
C ALA A 193 13.30 -1.41 -9.53
N ILE A 194 13.97 -0.45 -8.88
CA ILE A 194 15.43 -0.46 -8.70
C ILE A 194 15.86 -1.67 -7.86
N VAL A 195 15.20 -1.93 -6.73
CA VAL A 195 15.51 -3.08 -5.87
C VAL A 195 15.32 -4.39 -6.63
N THR A 196 14.23 -4.51 -7.40
CA THR A 196 13.97 -5.69 -8.24
C THR A 196 15.08 -5.91 -9.25
N PHE A 197 15.51 -4.83 -9.91
CA PHE A 197 16.62 -4.88 -10.86
C PHE A 197 17.94 -5.27 -10.20
N LEU A 198 18.30 -4.66 -9.07
CA LEU A 198 19.51 -5.00 -8.31
C LEU A 198 19.49 -6.46 -7.84
N CYS A 199 18.34 -6.94 -7.34
CA CYS A 199 18.16 -8.34 -6.98
C CYS A 199 18.35 -9.25 -8.19
N LEU A 200 17.81 -8.92 -9.37
CA LEU A 200 17.99 -9.72 -10.59
C LEU A 200 19.46 -9.79 -11.00
N VAL A 201 20.16 -8.65 -11.03
CA VAL A 201 21.57 -8.57 -11.42
C VAL A 201 22.45 -9.45 -10.52
N LEU A 202 22.16 -9.49 -9.22
CA LEU A 202 22.92 -10.32 -8.26
C LEU A 202 22.45 -11.78 -8.23
N ALA A 203 21.14 -12.02 -8.28
CA ALA A 203 20.57 -13.35 -8.15
C ALA A 203 20.78 -14.21 -9.39
N TYR A 204 20.77 -13.62 -10.59
CA TYR A 204 20.94 -14.38 -11.83
C TYR A 204 22.29 -15.14 -11.90
N PRO A 205 23.47 -14.49 -11.71
CA PRO A 205 24.75 -15.20 -11.72
C PRO A 205 24.87 -16.18 -10.55
N LEU A 206 24.33 -15.83 -9.38
CA LEU A 206 24.32 -16.71 -8.22
C LEU A 206 23.50 -17.97 -8.49
N ALA A 207 22.28 -17.84 -9.02
CA ALA A 207 21.41 -18.95 -9.37
C ALA A 207 22.01 -19.82 -10.48
N TYR A 208 22.64 -19.21 -11.49
CA TYR A 208 23.35 -19.94 -12.54
C TYR A 208 24.48 -20.81 -11.97
N ARG A 209 25.27 -20.25 -11.05
CA ARG A 209 26.33 -21.00 -10.35
C ARG A 209 25.75 -22.13 -9.51
N LEU A 210 24.70 -21.87 -8.72
CA LEU A 210 24.02 -22.90 -7.93
C LEU A 210 23.48 -24.05 -8.81
N ALA A 211 22.93 -23.75 -9.98
CA ALA A 211 22.37 -24.74 -10.89
C ALA A 211 23.45 -25.63 -11.56
N THR A 212 24.68 -25.13 -11.69
CA THR A 212 25.79 -25.82 -12.39
C THR A 212 26.78 -26.53 -11.47
N LEU A 213 26.75 -26.25 -10.16
CA LEU A 213 27.62 -26.88 -9.17
C LEU A 213 27.17 -28.31 -8.79
N PRO A 214 28.08 -29.13 -8.22
CA PRO A 214 27.70 -30.40 -7.59
C PRO A 214 26.63 -30.19 -6.50
N GLU A 215 25.75 -31.17 -6.33
CA GLU A 215 24.56 -31.03 -5.45
C GLU A 215 24.90 -30.70 -4.00
N SER A 216 25.97 -31.27 -3.45
CA SER A 216 26.41 -30.99 -2.09
C SER A 216 26.79 -29.52 -1.89
N THR A 217 27.58 -28.95 -2.81
CA THR A 217 28.00 -27.56 -2.76
C THR A 217 26.84 -26.61 -3.04
N ALA A 218 25.97 -26.95 -4.01
CA ALA A 218 24.78 -26.16 -4.32
C ALA A 218 23.83 -26.09 -3.10
N ASN A 219 23.61 -27.22 -2.42
CA ASN A 219 22.77 -27.27 -1.21
C ASN A 219 23.37 -26.44 -0.07
N LEU A 220 24.68 -26.51 0.16
CA LEU A 220 25.35 -25.71 1.18
C LEU A 220 25.21 -24.20 0.90
N LEU A 221 25.48 -23.78 -0.33
CA LEU A 221 25.33 -22.37 -0.73
C LEU A 221 23.86 -21.91 -0.67
N MET A 222 22.91 -22.78 -1.00
CA MET A 222 21.48 -22.50 -0.83
C MET A 222 21.12 -22.28 0.64
N ILE A 223 21.68 -23.06 1.56
CA ILE A 223 21.50 -22.84 3.01
C ILE A 223 22.00 -21.45 3.39
N LEU A 224 23.16 -21.00 2.88
CA LEU A 224 23.67 -19.65 3.15
C LEU A 224 22.74 -18.55 2.60
N VAL A 225 22.16 -18.74 1.41
CA VAL A 225 21.16 -17.81 0.84
C VAL A 225 19.88 -17.77 1.67
N LEU A 226 19.49 -18.89 2.28
CA LEU A 226 18.28 -19.00 3.08
C LEU A 226 18.48 -18.64 4.57
N LEU A 227 19.72 -18.61 5.05
CA LEU A 227 20.07 -18.24 6.43
C LEU A 227 19.38 -16.95 6.91
N PRO A 228 19.25 -15.88 6.10
CA PRO A 228 18.61 -14.65 6.55
C PRO A 228 17.11 -14.78 6.88
N PHE A 229 16.42 -15.84 6.45
CA PHE A 229 15.03 -16.09 6.82
C PHE A 229 14.84 -16.47 8.29
N TRP A 230 15.88 -17.03 8.91
CA TRP A 230 15.87 -17.43 10.32
C TRP A 230 16.02 -16.23 11.26
N THR A 231 16.41 -15.09 10.72
CA THR A 231 16.61 -13.85 11.46
C THR A 231 15.42 -12.91 11.26
N SER A 232 14.98 -12.24 12.33
CA SER A 232 13.90 -11.26 12.26
C SER A 232 14.27 -10.10 11.34
N LEU A 233 13.29 -9.62 10.57
CA LEU A 233 13.42 -8.47 9.69
C LEU A 233 13.92 -7.21 10.40
N LEU A 234 13.45 -7.00 11.63
CA LEU A 234 13.84 -5.86 12.46
C LEU A 234 15.32 -5.94 12.84
N VAL A 235 15.79 -7.12 13.27
CA VAL A 235 17.20 -7.34 13.62
C VAL A 235 18.08 -7.11 12.39
N ARG A 236 17.72 -7.67 11.23
CA ARG A 236 18.46 -7.45 9.98
C ARG A 236 18.54 -5.97 9.60
N THR A 237 17.44 -5.24 9.76
CA THR A 237 17.38 -3.81 9.44
C THR A 237 18.24 -2.99 10.41
N ALA A 238 18.19 -3.29 11.71
CA ALA A 238 19.05 -2.66 12.71
C ALA A 238 20.53 -2.97 12.48
N SER A 239 20.88 -4.21 12.10
CA SER A 239 22.24 -4.56 11.72
C SER A 239 22.72 -3.76 10.52
N TRP A 240 21.90 -3.61 9.47
CA TRP A 240 22.23 -2.75 8.34
C TRP A 240 22.37 -1.29 8.73
N LEU A 241 21.53 -0.79 9.63
CA LEU A 241 21.66 0.56 10.15
C LEU A 241 23.07 0.79 10.73
N VAL A 242 23.56 -0.12 11.59
CA VAL A 242 24.90 -0.07 12.20
C VAL A 242 26.02 -0.22 11.15
N ILE A 243 25.87 -1.17 10.21
CA ILE A 243 26.89 -1.44 9.17
C ILE A 243 27.09 -0.22 8.26
N LEU A 244 26.00 0.48 7.92
CA LEU A 244 25.99 1.60 6.98
C LEU A 244 26.29 2.96 7.62
N GLN A 245 26.44 3.03 8.95
CA GLN A 245 26.76 4.29 9.62
C GLN A 245 28.08 4.86 9.08
N ARG A 246 28.27 6.16 9.29
CA ARG A 246 29.49 6.87 8.88
C ARG A 246 30.76 6.27 9.50
N GLU A 247 30.66 5.85 10.76
CA GLU A 247 31.69 5.13 11.53
C GLU A 247 31.43 3.61 11.54
N GLY A 248 30.63 3.12 10.59
CA GLY A 248 30.25 1.72 10.51
C GLY A 248 31.34 0.86 9.86
N PRO A 249 31.31 -0.47 10.09
CA PRO A 249 32.27 -1.42 9.53
C PRO A 249 32.45 -1.34 8.00
N LEU A 250 31.40 -0.97 7.26
CA LEU A 250 31.50 -0.84 5.80
C LEU A 250 32.42 0.32 5.41
N ASN A 251 32.24 1.48 6.02
CA ASN A 251 33.05 2.67 5.75
C ASN A 251 34.50 2.47 6.22
N GLU A 252 34.70 1.83 7.37
CA GLU A 252 36.04 1.45 7.86
C GLU A 252 36.76 0.52 6.89
N ALA A 253 36.08 -0.53 6.42
CA ALA A 253 36.66 -1.48 5.47
C ALA A 253 36.99 -0.83 4.11
N LEU A 254 36.12 0.04 3.59
CA LEU A 254 36.36 0.74 2.33
C LEU A 254 37.52 1.75 2.42
N GLN A 255 37.65 2.44 3.55
CA GLN A 255 38.79 3.34 3.81
C GLN A 255 40.09 2.55 3.98
N TRP A 256 40.05 1.44 4.72
CA TRP A 256 41.21 0.56 4.89
C TRP A 256 41.71 -0.02 3.56
N LEU A 257 40.79 -0.37 2.64
CA LEU A 257 41.12 -0.80 1.28
C LEU A 257 41.58 0.35 0.35
N GLY A 258 41.54 1.60 0.80
CA GLY A 258 41.90 2.78 0.00
C GLY A 258 40.91 3.09 -1.14
N VAL A 259 39.69 2.54 -1.10
CA VAL A 259 38.67 2.73 -2.14
C VAL A 259 38.01 4.11 -2.03
N ILE A 260 37.87 4.64 -0.81
CA ILE A 260 37.26 5.94 -0.53
C ILE A 260 38.19 6.79 0.35
N GLY A 261 38.23 8.10 0.08
CA GLY A 261 39.01 9.07 0.89
C GLY A 261 38.25 9.67 2.07
N GLN A 262 36.91 9.56 2.08
CA GLN A 262 36.03 10.04 3.14
C GLN A 262 34.85 9.07 3.31
N PRO A 263 34.29 8.93 4.53
CA PRO A 263 33.19 8.01 4.78
C PRO A 263 31.95 8.42 3.98
N LEU A 264 31.26 7.43 3.41
CA LEU A 264 30.02 7.63 2.68
C LEU A 264 28.86 7.75 3.66
N ASP A 265 28.02 8.77 3.48
CA ASP A 265 26.75 8.85 4.19
C ASP A 265 25.79 7.83 3.53
N LEU A 266 25.54 6.70 4.19
CA LEU A 266 24.68 5.59 3.69
C LEU A 266 23.48 5.31 4.60
N VAL A 267 23.23 6.17 5.58
CA VAL A 267 22.08 6.11 6.48
C VAL A 267 21.23 7.37 6.30
N PHE A 268 19.92 7.22 6.45
CA PHE A 268 18.90 8.25 6.18
C PHE A 268 18.89 8.74 4.74
N ASN A 269 19.15 7.83 3.80
CA ASN A 269 19.14 8.12 2.36
C ASN A 269 18.80 6.90 1.50
N ARG A 270 18.54 7.16 0.22
CA ARG A 270 18.15 6.16 -0.77
C ARG A 270 19.16 5.03 -0.96
N PRO A 271 20.48 5.28 -1.13
CA PRO A 271 21.45 4.20 -1.26
C PRO A 271 21.38 3.16 -0.14
N GLY A 272 21.27 3.59 1.12
CA GLY A 272 21.15 2.68 2.26
C GLY A 272 19.90 1.80 2.20
N VAL A 273 18.76 2.39 1.83
CA VAL A 273 17.50 1.67 1.63
C VAL A 273 17.64 0.62 0.52
N LEU A 274 18.23 0.98 -0.62
CA LEU A 274 18.44 0.06 -1.74
C LEU A 274 19.33 -1.12 -1.33
N ILE A 275 20.46 -0.87 -0.66
CA ILE A 275 21.37 -1.94 -0.21
C ILE A 275 20.66 -2.91 0.74
N ALA A 276 20.01 -2.38 1.78
CA ALA A 276 19.35 -3.19 2.79
C ALA A 276 18.17 -3.98 2.19
N MET A 277 17.32 -3.34 1.38
CA MET A 277 16.19 -4.02 0.73
C MET A 277 16.65 -5.08 -0.28
N THR A 278 17.70 -4.81 -1.07
CA THR A 278 18.27 -5.80 -1.99
C THR A 278 18.77 -7.02 -1.23
N HIS A 279 19.50 -6.86 -0.13
CA HIS A 279 19.92 -8.00 0.70
C HIS A 279 18.73 -8.75 1.31
N VAL A 280 17.69 -8.04 1.75
CA VAL A 280 16.49 -8.67 2.29
C VAL A 280 15.76 -9.51 1.26
N LEU A 281 15.61 -8.99 0.05
CA LEU A 281 14.77 -9.58 -0.98
C LEU A 281 15.53 -10.52 -1.93
N LEU A 282 16.87 -10.52 -1.91
CA LEU A 282 17.72 -11.36 -2.76
C LEU A 282 17.30 -12.85 -2.76
N PRO A 283 17.03 -13.50 -1.61
CA PRO A 283 16.68 -14.92 -1.60
C PRO A 283 15.38 -15.22 -2.36
N PHE A 284 14.42 -14.30 -2.34
CA PHE A 284 13.15 -14.43 -3.07
C PHE A 284 13.33 -14.32 -4.60
N MET A 285 14.39 -13.65 -5.07
CA MET A 285 14.76 -13.66 -6.50
C MET A 285 15.50 -14.95 -6.87
N VAL A 286 16.42 -15.41 -6.01
CA VAL A 286 17.27 -16.58 -6.29
C VAL A 286 16.44 -17.86 -6.44
N LEU A 287 15.48 -18.11 -5.54
CA LEU A 287 14.69 -19.35 -5.52
C LEU A 287 13.96 -19.68 -6.83
N PRO A 288 13.11 -18.79 -7.39
CA PRO A 288 12.40 -19.08 -8.63
C PRO A 288 13.34 -19.20 -9.84
N ILE A 289 14.39 -18.37 -9.91
CA ILE A 289 15.40 -18.47 -10.97
C ILE A 289 16.13 -19.81 -10.90
N TYR A 290 16.61 -20.19 -9.72
CA TYR A 290 17.29 -21.46 -9.49
C TYR A 290 16.40 -22.67 -9.82
N SER A 291 15.14 -22.64 -9.40
CA SER A 291 14.18 -23.72 -9.64
C SER A 291 14.01 -24.03 -11.13
N VAL A 292 13.92 -22.99 -11.97
CA VAL A 292 13.84 -23.15 -13.43
C VAL A 292 15.20 -23.55 -14.01
N MET A 293 16.29 -22.90 -13.61
CA MET A 293 17.64 -23.18 -14.12
C MET A 293 18.10 -24.61 -13.85
N LYS A 294 17.77 -25.18 -12.68
CA LYS A 294 18.10 -26.56 -12.32
C LYS A 294 17.38 -27.57 -13.23
N GLY A 295 16.21 -27.21 -13.75
CA GLY A 295 15.45 -28.02 -14.70
C GLY A 295 15.99 -28.00 -16.13
N ILE A 296 16.92 -27.10 -16.48
CA ILE A 296 17.47 -26.99 -17.84
C ILE A 296 18.52 -28.10 -18.07
N PRO A 297 18.29 -29.04 -18.99
CA PRO A 297 19.24 -30.09 -19.32
C PRO A 297 20.61 -29.54 -19.80
N PRO A 298 21.75 -30.00 -19.23
CA PRO A 298 23.08 -29.53 -19.62
C PRO A 298 23.48 -29.85 -21.06
N ASN A 299 22.78 -30.77 -21.73
CA ASN A 299 23.02 -31.14 -23.12
C ASN A 299 22.61 -30.02 -24.11
N TYR A 300 21.70 -29.11 -23.77
CA TYR A 300 21.33 -28.01 -24.66
C TYR A 300 22.50 -27.06 -24.94
N MET A 301 23.26 -26.71 -23.91
CA MET A 301 24.47 -25.88 -24.07
C MET A 301 25.58 -26.61 -24.83
N ARG A 302 25.75 -27.93 -24.56
CA ARG A 302 26.70 -28.76 -25.30
C ARG A 302 26.35 -28.86 -26.78
N ALA A 303 25.08 -29.10 -27.11
CA ALA A 303 24.59 -29.18 -28.49
C ALA A 303 24.76 -27.84 -29.25
N ALA A 304 24.43 -26.71 -28.61
CA ALA A 304 24.64 -25.40 -29.22
C ALA A 304 26.12 -25.12 -29.52
N THR A 305 27.01 -25.51 -28.60
CA THR A 305 28.46 -25.35 -28.78
C THR A 305 28.99 -26.27 -29.89
N SER A 306 28.50 -27.50 -29.99
CA SER A 306 28.84 -28.43 -31.08
C SER A 306 28.41 -27.94 -32.47
N LEU A 307 27.38 -27.10 -32.55
CA LEU A 307 26.94 -26.43 -33.79
C LEU A 307 27.76 -25.16 -34.13
N GLY A 308 28.85 -24.90 -33.40
CA GLY A 308 29.74 -23.77 -33.63
C GLY A 308 29.33 -22.47 -32.93
N ALA A 309 28.30 -22.48 -32.07
CA ALA A 309 27.94 -21.28 -31.32
C ALA A 309 28.92 -21.07 -30.14
N PRO A 310 29.57 -19.89 -30.03
CA PRO A 310 30.41 -19.59 -28.87
C PRO A 310 29.55 -19.48 -27.60
N PHE A 311 30.17 -19.66 -26.42
CA PHE A 311 29.47 -19.71 -25.13
C PHE A 311 28.44 -18.59 -24.93
N PHE A 312 28.80 -17.33 -25.22
CA PHE A 312 27.89 -16.20 -25.07
C PHE A 312 26.69 -16.25 -26.02
N THR A 313 26.89 -16.75 -27.24
CA THR A 313 25.80 -16.94 -28.21
C THR A 313 24.88 -18.06 -27.79
N ALA A 314 25.44 -19.21 -27.37
CA ALA A 314 24.66 -20.33 -26.83
C ALA A 314 23.87 -19.91 -25.58
N PHE A 315 24.50 -19.19 -24.66
CA PHE A 315 23.87 -18.68 -23.46
C PHE A 315 22.70 -17.73 -23.80
N ARG A 316 22.94 -16.71 -24.63
CA ARG A 316 21.91 -15.70 -24.96
C ARG A 316 20.75 -16.26 -25.79
N ARG A 317 21.02 -17.20 -26.70
CA ARG A 317 19.98 -17.74 -27.61
C ARG A 317 19.27 -18.98 -27.07
N VAL A 318 19.89 -19.75 -26.17
CA VAL A 318 19.32 -21.02 -25.68
C VAL A 318 19.05 -20.94 -24.19
N TYR A 319 20.07 -20.67 -23.37
CA TYR A 319 19.94 -20.76 -21.92
C TYR A 319 19.07 -19.63 -21.34
N LEU A 320 19.33 -18.39 -21.73
CA LEU A 320 18.63 -17.21 -21.22
C LEU A 320 17.11 -17.30 -21.47
N PRO A 321 16.61 -17.59 -22.70
CA PRO A 321 15.19 -17.76 -22.95
C PRO A 321 14.54 -18.87 -22.13
N LEU A 322 15.23 -20.00 -21.94
CA LEU A 322 14.74 -21.11 -21.12
C LEU A 322 14.66 -20.75 -19.62
N SER A 323 15.52 -19.84 -19.15
CA SER A 323 15.50 -19.34 -17.77
C SER A 323 14.48 -18.23 -17.53
N LEU A 324 13.92 -17.62 -18.58
CA LEU A 324 13.02 -16.47 -18.46
C LEU A 324 11.82 -16.71 -17.54
N PRO A 325 11.09 -17.85 -17.57
CA PRO A 325 9.97 -18.07 -16.67
C PRO A 325 10.33 -17.92 -15.18
N GLY A 326 11.55 -18.33 -14.80
CA GLY A 326 12.06 -18.20 -13.44
C GLY A 326 12.46 -16.76 -13.11
N VAL A 327 13.11 -16.07 -14.06
CA VAL A 327 13.45 -14.64 -13.93
C VAL A 327 12.21 -13.79 -13.75
N THR A 328 11.20 -14.02 -14.59
CA THR A 328 9.98 -13.24 -14.58
C THR A 328 9.23 -13.49 -13.27
N ALA A 329 9.09 -14.76 -12.84
CA ALA A 329 8.48 -15.11 -11.55
C ALA A 329 9.21 -14.47 -10.36
N GLY A 330 10.55 -14.48 -10.36
CA GLY A 330 11.36 -13.82 -9.34
C GLY A 330 11.21 -12.30 -9.33
N CYS A 331 11.20 -11.66 -10.50
CA CYS A 331 10.99 -10.23 -10.62
C CYS A 331 9.62 -9.82 -10.08
N LEU A 332 8.57 -10.53 -10.48
CA LEU A 332 7.22 -10.26 -10.00
C LEU A 332 7.12 -10.42 -8.48
N LEU A 333 7.67 -11.52 -7.94
CA LEU A 333 7.65 -11.80 -6.51
C LEU A 333 8.36 -10.70 -5.70
N VAL A 334 9.60 -10.35 -6.09
CA VAL A 334 10.37 -9.30 -5.40
C VAL A 334 9.71 -7.94 -5.55
N PHE A 335 9.18 -7.62 -6.73
CA PHE A 335 8.49 -6.36 -6.97
C PHE A 335 7.27 -6.20 -6.06
N ILE A 336 6.40 -7.21 -5.98
CA ILE A 336 5.23 -7.20 -5.10
C ILE A 336 5.64 -7.08 -3.62
N LEU A 337 6.64 -7.85 -3.19
CA LEU A 337 7.14 -7.79 -1.81
C LEU A 337 7.76 -6.43 -1.47
N SER A 338 8.46 -5.80 -2.42
CA SER A 338 9.11 -4.52 -2.23
C SER A 338 8.11 -3.36 -2.11
N ILE A 339 7.00 -3.38 -2.87
CA ILE A 339 5.97 -2.33 -2.81
C ILE A 339 5.36 -2.22 -1.40
N GLY A 340 5.08 -3.37 -0.78
CA GLY A 340 4.51 -3.45 0.57
C GLY A 340 5.50 -3.15 1.69
N TYR A 341 6.76 -2.89 1.37
CA TYR A 341 7.83 -2.82 2.34
C TYR A 341 7.88 -1.46 3.04
N TYR A 342 7.74 -1.44 4.37
CA TYR A 342 7.73 -0.17 5.13
C TYR A 342 8.80 -0.05 6.22
N ILE A 343 9.29 -1.17 6.79
CA ILE A 343 10.20 -1.13 7.95
C ILE A 343 11.58 -0.56 7.59
N THR A 344 12.19 -1.05 6.50
CA THR A 344 13.54 -0.61 6.08
C THR A 344 13.57 0.85 5.63
N PRO A 345 12.66 1.33 4.76
CA PRO A 345 12.58 2.75 4.43
C PRO A 345 12.33 3.65 5.65
N LEU A 346 11.56 3.17 6.63
CA LEU A 346 11.29 3.92 7.86
C LEU A 346 12.53 4.05 8.76
N LEU A 347 13.38 3.02 8.82
CA LEU A 347 14.55 2.98 9.71
C LEU A 347 15.85 3.47 9.07
N ILE A 348 16.06 3.19 7.78
CA ILE A 348 17.31 3.49 7.05
C ILE A 348 17.12 4.64 6.05
N GLY A 349 15.89 4.91 5.61
CA GLY A 349 15.60 5.94 4.62
C GLY A 349 15.49 7.34 5.21
N GLY A 350 15.72 8.35 4.37
CA GLY A 350 15.48 9.74 4.74
C GLY A 350 14.00 10.13 4.67
N PRO A 351 13.66 11.39 4.97
CA PRO A 351 12.30 11.94 4.77
C PRO A 351 11.83 11.79 3.31
N ASN A 352 12.77 11.87 2.37
CA ASN A 352 12.55 11.71 0.93
C ASN A 352 12.67 10.26 0.42
N ASP A 353 12.70 9.28 1.31
CA ASP A 353 12.72 7.85 0.97
C ASP A 353 11.56 7.06 1.59
N GLN A 354 10.65 7.75 2.30
CA GLN A 354 9.44 7.13 2.84
C GLN A 354 8.52 6.64 1.72
N MET A 355 8.14 5.37 1.81
CA MET A 355 7.25 4.68 0.88
C MET A 355 5.79 4.76 1.35
N VAL A 356 4.84 4.57 0.44
CA VAL A 356 3.39 4.61 0.76
C VAL A 356 3.01 3.68 1.89
N SER A 357 3.61 2.49 1.96
CA SER A 357 3.35 1.53 3.03
C SER A 357 3.70 2.09 4.42
N ALA A 358 4.71 2.96 4.54
CA ALA A 358 5.03 3.66 5.79
C ALA A 358 3.98 4.72 6.11
N LEU A 359 3.46 5.44 5.11
CA LEU A 359 2.37 6.39 5.28
C LEU A 359 1.06 5.70 5.69
N ILE A 360 0.74 4.54 5.12
CA ILE A 360 -0.42 3.72 5.52
C ILE A 360 -0.26 3.32 6.99
N ALA A 361 0.92 2.86 7.41
CA ALA A 361 1.19 2.51 8.80
C ALA A 361 1.05 3.71 9.74
N PHE A 362 1.59 4.88 9.37
CA PHE A 362 1.45 6.13 10.12
C PHE A 362 -0.03 6.54 10.25
N LEU A 363 -0.78 6.49 9.16
CA LEU A 363 -2.20 6.86 9.17
C LEU A 363 -3.02 5.92 10.05
N THR A 364 -2.71 4.63 10.03
CA THR A 364 -3.40 3.60 10.79
C THR A 364 -3.07 3.65 12.28
N LEU A 365 -1.79 3.81 12.64
CA LEU A 365 -1.30 3.64 14.01
C LEU A 365 -1.21 4.95 14.79
N GLN A 366 -0.91 6.07 14.12
CA GLN A 366 -0.69 7.36 14.80
C GLN A 366 -1.88 8.30 14.64
N THR A 367 -2.39 8.46 13.41
CA THR A 367 -3.52 9.38 13.17
C THR A 367 -4.89 8.73 13.31
N LEU A 368 -4.93 7.39 13.36
CA LEU A 368 -6.16 6.58 13.38
C LEU A 368 -7.12 6.90 12.23
N ASN A 369 -6.60 7.37 11.09
CA ASN A 369 -7.38 7.68 9.89
C ASN A 369 -7.49 6.44 8.99
N TRP A 370 -8.35 5.52 9.40
CA TRP A 370 -8.58 4.25 8.71
C TRP A 370 -9.13 4.42 7.29
N GLY A 371 -9.92 5.47 7.03
CA GLY A 371 -10.49 5.73 5.71
C GLY A 371 -9.43 6.10 4.68
N LEU A 372 -8.55 7.05 5.02
CA LEU A 372 -7.45 7.45 4.15
C LEU A 372 -6.38 6.35 4.00
N ALA A 373 -6.07 5.64 5.10
CA ALA A 373 -5.17 4.49 5.05
C ALA A 373 -5.69 3.39 4.12
N ALA A 374 -6.99 3.08 4.21
CA ALA A 374 -7.66 2.15 3.33
C ALA A 374 -7.67 2.61 1.87
N ALA A 375 -7.88 3.91 1.60
CA ALA A 375 -7.84 4.45 0.25
C ALA A 375 -6.46 4.35 -0.39
N LEU A 376 -5.39 4.69 0.34
CA LEU A 376 -4.01 4.50 -0.13
C LEU A 376 -3.71 3.03 -0.40
N GLY A 377 -4.16 2.13 0.49
CA GLY A 377 -4.05 0.68 0.28
C GLY A 377 -4.82 0.19 -0.96
N ALA A 378 -6.02 0.72 -1.19
CA ALA A 378 -6.84 0.40 -2.37
C ALA A 378 -6.17 0.86 -3.67
N VAL A 379 -5.66 2.09 -3.70
CA VAL A 379 -4.92 2.63 -4.85
C VAL A 379 -3.68 1.77 -5.12
N LEU A 380 -2.90 1.43 -4.09
CA LEU A 380 -1.73 0.59 -4.22
C LEU A 380 -2.07 -0.83 -4.73
N LEU A 381 -3.18 -1.40 -4.26
CA LEU A 381 -3.68 -2.69 -4.73
C LEU A 381 -4.08 -2.63 -6.20
N VAL A 382 -4.82 -1.60 -6.62
CA VAL A 382 -5.22 -1.40 -8.02
C VAL A 382 -3.98 -1.29 -8.92
N ILE A 383 -2.99 -0.49 -8.51
CA ILE A 383 -1.72 -0.36 -9.24
C ILE A 383 -1.01 -1.71 -9.33
N THR A 384 -0.92 -2.45 -8.23
CA THR A 384 -0.26 -3.76 -8.18
C THR A 384 -0.96 -4.78 -9.08
N VAL A 385 -2.29 -4.84 -9.04
CA VAL A 385 -3.09 -5.71 -9.92
C VAL A 385 -2.94 -5.30 -11.38
N ALA A 386 -2.96 -4.01 -11.69
CA ALA A 386 -2.74 -3.52 -13.05
C ALA A 386 -1.37 -3.93 -13.58
N LEU A 387 -0.31 -3.74 -12.79
CA LEU A 387 1.05 -4.17 -13.14
C LEU A 387 1.14 -5.69 -13.31
N TYR A 388 0.48 -6.46 -12.44
CA TYR A 388 0.39 -7.92 -12.58
C TYR A 388 -0.31 -8.33 -13.90
N LEU A 389 -1.42 -7.69 -14.26
CA LEU A 389 -2.15 -7.97 -15.49
C LEU A 389 -1.32 -7.59 -16.73
N VAL A 390 -0.61 -6.47 -16.71
CA VAL A 390 0.30 -6.07 -17.78
C VAL A 390 1.44 -7.08 -17.91
N TYR A 391 2.06 -7.44 -16.79
CA TYR A 391 3.15 -8.41 -16.75
C TYR A 391 2.73 -9.78 -17.31
N THR A 392 1.57 -10.30 -16.90
CA THR A 392 1.07 -11.60 -17.40
C THR A 392 0.72 -11.56 -18.88
N ARG A 393 0.21 -10.43 -19.40
CA ARG A 393 -0.01 -10.23 -20.83
C ARG A 393 1.27 -10.18 -21.66
N VAL A 394 2.32 -9.54 -21.15
CA VAL A 394 3.59 -9.38 -21.89
C VAL A 394 4.41 -10.68 -21.89
N VAL A 395 4.44 -11.40 -20.76
CA VAL A 395 5.27 -12.61 -20.61
C VAL A 395 4.60 -13.86 -21.17
N GLY A 396 3.27 -13.87 -21.32
CA GLY A 396 2.50 -15.02 -21.76
C GLY A 396 2.30 -16.03 -20.63
N THR A 397 1.06 -16.52 -20.47
CA THR A 397 0.68 -17.45 -19.40
C THR A 397 1.18 -18.88 -19.60
N ASP A 398 1.75 -19.19 -20.76
CA ASP A 398 2.04 -20.57 -21.18
C ASP A 398 3.25 -21.20 -20.46
N GLY A 399 4.08 -20.40 -19.79
CA GLY A 399 5.22 -20.87 -18.99
C GLY A 399 4.91 -21.07 -17.50
N MET A 400 3.77 -20.55 -17.00
CA MET A 400 3.40 -20.68 -15.59
C MET A 400 2.51 -21.90 -15.40
N LYS A 401 3.09 -23.09 -15.54
CA LYS A 401 2.49 -24.30 -14.96
C LYS A 401 2.56 -24.17 -13.43
N LEU A 402 1.54 -23.55 -12.85
CA LEU A 402 1.19 -23.81 -11.46
C LEU A 402 0.87 -25.30 -11.37
N GLY A 403 1.70 -26.00 -10.59
CA GLY A 403 1.78 -27.46 -10.37
C GLY A 403 0.56 -28.31 -10.70
#